data_AF-L8DD44-F1
#
_entry.id   AF-L8DD44-F1
#
_cell.length_a   1.000
_cell.length_b   1.000
_cell.length_c   1.000
_cell.angle_alpha   90.00
_cell.angle_beta   90.00
_cell.angle_gamma   90.00
#
_symmetry.space_group_name_H-M   'P 1'
#
loop_
_entity.id
_entity.type
_entity.pdbx_description
1 polymer ?
#
loop_
_entity_poly.entity_id
_entity_poly.type
_entity_poly.pdbx_seq_one_letter_code
_entity_poly.pdbx_strand_id
1 'polypeptide(L)' 'MSRAETGEEPDFPKGTGNPASRAFRAAGYVRLDDLVGVPATELQKLHGVGPKALRIVREALEQTGRSLG' A
#
# COMPACT_ATOMS: atom_id res chain seq x y z
N MET A 1 -24.95 -4.61 -10.77
CA MET A 1 -24.33 -3.93 -9.63
C MET A 1 -23.10 -3.21 -10.14
N SER A 2 -23.13 -1.89 -10.03
CA SER A 2 -22.13 -0.98 -10.56
C SER A 2 -20.86 -1.01 -9.71
N ARG A 3 -19.70 -1.22 -10.35
CA ARG A 3 -18.45 -0.55 -9.94
C ARG A 3 -17.59 -0.34 -11.17
N ALA A 4 -18.00 0.69 -11.91
CA ALA A 4 -17.16 1.77 -12.34
C ALA A 4 -15.62 1.54 -12.24
N GLU A 5 -15.00 1.68 -13.43
CA GLU A 5 -13.74 2.41 -13.72
C GLU A 5 -12.42 1.65 -13.57
N THR A 6 -11.89 1.20 -14.72
CA THR A 6 -10.45 1.17 -15.01
C THR A 6 -9.92 2.61 -14.96
N GLY A 7 -9.87 3.17 -13.76
CA GLY A 7 -9.34 4.49 -13.48
C GLY A 7 -7.89 4.36 -13.04
N GLU A 8 -7.06 5.28 -13.49
CA GLU A 8 -5.65 5.46 -13.16
C GLU A 8 -5.48 5.87 -11.67
N GLU A 9 -6.01 5.08 -10.74
CA GLU A 9 -5.69 5.20 -9.34
C GLU A 9 -4.27 4.67 -9.15
N PRO A 10 -3.34 5.48 -8.61
CA PRO A 10 -2.01 5.00 -8.37
C PRO A 10 -2.11 3.80 -7.42
N ASP A 11 -1.51 2.67 -7.83
CA ASP A 11 -1.44 1.40 -7.10
C ASP A 11 -1.19 1.59 -5.59
N PHE A 12 -0.41 2.64 -5.26
CA PHE A 12 -0.16 3.10 -3.90
C PHE A 12 -0.39 4.61 -3.74
N PRO A 13 -0.79 5.06 -2.54
CA PRO A 13 -1.03 6.47 -2.23
C PRO A 13 0.18 7.37 -2.54
N LYS A 14 -0.12 8.58 -3.01
CA LYS A 14 0.90 9.61 -3.32
C LYS A 14 1.75 9.87 -2.07
N GLY A 15 3.06 9.74 -2.22
CA GLY A 15 4.02 9.92 -1.12
C GLY A 15 4.59 8.63 -0.55
N THR A 16 4.04 7.46 -0.89
CA THR A 16 4.63 6.13 -0.60
C THR A 16 6.08 6.04 -1.07
N GLY A 17 6.38 6.68 -2.21
CA GLY A 17 7.71 6.76 -2.80
C GLY A 17 8.00 5.59 -3.74
N ASN A 18 8.71 5.88 -4.83
CA ASN A 18 9.04 4.89 -5.87
C ASN A 18 9.71 3.61 -5.33
N PRO A 19 10.63 3.65 -4.34
CA PRO A 19 11.23 2.43 -3.80
C PRO A 19 10.22 1.51 -3.11
N ALA A 20 9.34 2.07 -2.27
CA ALA A 20 8.35 1.28 -1.53
C ALA A 20 7.29 0.71 -2.46
N SER A 21 6.76 1.50 -3.41
CA SER A 21 5.80 1.01 -4.40
C SER A 21 6.37 -0.13 -5.26
N ARG A 22 7.65 -0.04 -5.65
CA ARG A 22 8.34 -1.13 -6.36
C ARG A 22 8.51 -2.37 -5.48
N ALA A 23 8.86 -2.18 -4.21
CA ALA A 23 9.05 -3.27 -3.26
C ALA A 23 7.74 -4.03 -2.98
N PHE A 24 6.63 -3.30 -2.83
CA PHE A 24 5.30 -3.89 -2.71
C PHE A 24 4.94 -4.72 -3.95
N ARG A 25 5.12 -4.15 -5.15
CA ARG A 25 4.87 -4.85 -6.41
C ARG A 25 5.75 -6.09 -6.59
N ALA A 26 7.02 -6.00 -6.19
CA ALA A 26 7.95 -7.13 -6.21
C ALA A 26 7.56 -8.22 -5.22
N ALA A 27 6.92 -7.86 -4.09
CA ALA A 27 6.34 -8.78 -3.13
C ALA A 27 4.95 -9.32 -3.53
N GLY A 28 4.42 -8.91 -4.69
CA GLY A 28 3.11 -9.35 -5.21
C GLY A 28 1.93 -8.47 -4.81
N TYR A 29 2.16 -7.43 -4.00
CA TYR A 29 1.15 -6.43 -3.67
C TYR A 29 1.08 -5.40 -4.79
N VAL A 30 0.00 -5.41 -5.56
CA VAL A 30 -0.18 -4.50 -6.71
C VAL A 30 -1.12 -3.35 -6.40
N ARG A 31 -1.81 -3.39 -5.26
CA ARG A 31 -2.71 -2.33 -4.81
C ARG A 31 -2.70 -2.19 -3.29
N LEU A 32 -3.15 -1.03 -2.81
CA LEU A 32 -3.28 -0.74 -1.37
C LEU A 32 -4.10 -1.78 -0.61
N ASP A 33 -5.17 -2.30 -1.22
CA ASP A 33 -6.03 -3.33 -0.61
C ASP A 33 -5.29 -4.66 -0.34
N ASP A 34 -4.25 -4.99 -1.10
CA ASP A 34 -3.48 -6.22 -0.88
C ASP A 34 -2.63 -6.13 0.41
N LEU A 35 -2.43 -4.93 0.95
CA LEU A 35 -1.69 -4.69 2.19
C LEU A 35 -2.59 -4.81 3.43
N VAL A 36 -3.91 -4.93 3.27
CA VAL A 36 -4.87 -5.04 4.38
C VAL A 36 -4.60 -6.31 5.18
N GLY A 37 -4.41 -6.18 6.48
CA GLY A 37 -4.08 -7.30 7.37
C GLY A 37 -2.64 -7.81 7.25
N VAL A 38 -1.80 -7.23 6.39
CA VAL A 38 -0.37 -7.55 6.35
C VAL A 38 0.35 -6.82 7.48
N PRO A 39 1.19 -7.50 8.28
CA PRO A 39 1.93 -6.87 9.35
C PRO A 39 2.84 -5.75 8.83
N ALA A 40 2.79 -4.58 9.46
CA ALA A 40 3.67 -3.47 9.07
C ALA A 40 5.16 -3.82 9.19
N THR A 41 5.51 -4.72 10.11
CA THR A 41 6.87 -5.25 10.27
C THR A 41 7.30 -6.13 9.11
N GLU A 42 6.37 -6.84 8.47
CA GLU A 42 6.65 -7.64 7.26
C GLU A 42 6.86 -6.73 6.05
N LEU A 43 6.00 -5.72 5.90
CA LEU A 43 6.20 -4.68 4.89
C LEU A 43 7.52 -3.93 5.09
N GLN A 44 7.94 -3.69 6.34
CA GLN A 44 9.22 -3.04 6.65
C GLN A 44 10.45 -3.89 6.28
N LYS A 45 10.31 -5.22 6.18
CA LYS A 45 11.40 -6.10 5.71
C LYS A 45 11.66 -5.94 4.21
N LEU A 46 10.69 -5.41 3.45
CA LEU A 46 10.84 -5.21 2.01
C LEU A 46 11.86 -4.09 1.75
N HIS A 47 12.88 -4.41 0.96
CA HIS A 47 13.96 -3.47 0.66
C HIS A 47 13.42 -2.24 -0.09
N GLY A 48 13.53 -1.06 0.54
CA GLY A 48 13.00 0.20 0.01
C GLY A 48 11.70 0.68 0.66
N VAL A 49 11.08 -0.11 1.55
CA VAL A 49 9.93 0.33 2.35
C VAL A 49 10.42 1.02 3.63
N GLY A 50 10.44 2.35 3.57
CA GLY A 50 10.80 3.18 4.73
C GLY A 50 9.63 3.43 5.70
N PRO A 51 9.91 3.92 6.93
CA PRO A 51 8.88 4.29 7.91
C PRO A 51 7.83 5.28 7.36
N LYS A 52 8.25 6.19 6.48
CA LYS A 52 7.36 7.14 5.81
C LYS A 52 6.34 6.44 4.90
N ALA A 53 6.76 5.43 4.15
CA ALA A 53 5.89 4.68 3.26
C ALA A 53 4.83 3.91 4.07
N LEU A 54 5.25 3.25 5.15
CA LEU A 54 4.33 2.53 6.05
C LEU A 54 3.30 3.45 6.68
N ARG A 55 3.71 4.66 7.11
CA ARG A 55 2.79 5.66 7.66
C ARG A 55 1.73 6.05 6.64
N ILE A 56 2.12 6.33 5.40
CA ILE A 56 1.20 6.76 4.34
C ILE A 56 0.25 5.64 3.93
N VAL A 57 0.76 4.41 3.79
CA VAL A 57 -0.08 3.23 3.53
C VAL A 57 -1.08 3.02 4.66
N ARG A 58 -0.64 3.10 5.92
CA ARG A 58 -1.50 2.96 7.08
C ARG A 58 -2.60 4.03 7.09
N GLU A 59 -2.24 5.30 6.93
CA GLU A 59 -3.19 6.41 6.88
C GLU A 59 -4.20 6.23 5.75
N ALA A 60 -3.77 5.81 4.56
CA ALA A 60 -4.66 5.57 3.43
C ALA A 60 -5.62 4.39 3.67
N LEU A 61 -5.15 3.33 4.33
CA LEU A 61 -6.00 2.22 4.74
C LEU A 61 -7.04 2.67 5.77
N GLU A 62 -6.62 3.42 6.79
CA GLU A 62 -7.48 3.93 7.86
C GLU A 62 -8.57 4.86 7.31
N GLN A 63 -8.27 5.67 6.28
CA GLN A 63 -9.25 6.48 5.57
C GLN A 63 -10.36 5.66 4.91
N THR A 64 -10.08 4.40 4.55
CA THR A 64 -11.06 3.46 3.99
C THR A 64 -11.69 2.54 5.04
N GLY A 65 -11.40 2.76 6.33
CA GLY A 65 -11.87 1.91 7.43
C GLY A 65 -11.14 0.56 7.52
N ARG A 66 -9.91 0.48 6.98
CA ARG A 66 -9.08 -0.73 6.97
C ARG A 66 -7.78 -0.49 7.73
N SER A 67 -7.05 -1.55 8.03
CA SER A 67 -5.78 -1.45 8.74
C SER A 67 -4.77 -2.49 8.26
N LEU A 68 -3.49 -2.19 8.49
CA LEU A 68 -2.43 -3.20 8.48
C LEU A 68 -2.64 -4.19 9.64
N GLY A 69 -2.03 -5.36 9.52
CA GLY A 69 -1.98 -6.38 10.58
C GLY A 69 -1.04 -6.03 11.73
#